data_AF-A0A450U0P2-F1
#
_entry.id   AF-A0A450U0P2-F1
#
_cell.length_a   1.000
_cell.length_b   1.000
_cell.length_c   1.000
_cell.angle_alpha   90.00
_cell.angle_beta   90.00
_cell.angle_gamma   90.00
#
_symmetry.space_group_name_H-M   'P 1'
#
loop_
_entity.id
_entity.type
_entity.pdbx_description
1 polymer ?
#
loop_
_entity_poly.entity_id
_entity_poly.type
_entity_poly.pdbx_seq_one_letter_code
_entity_poly.pdbx_strand_id
1 'polypeptide(L)'
;AYANDDINLAILVEVKSRVKREAIEQLQKLMGRFREFCPEHRDKAAMGILAGVDWDQDVADEARKAGFLTASIRDEMFEITAPDGFEARRW
;
A
#
# COMPACT_ATOMS: atom_id res chain seq x y z
N ALA A 1 11.61 -1.46 -15.61
CA ALA A 1 11.39 -0.54 -16.75
C ALA A 1 10.08 0.19 -16.47
N TYR A 2 10.14 1.50 -16.23
CA TYR A 2 8.94 2.31 -15.95
C TYR A 2 8.47 2.94 -17.26
N ALA A 3 7.39 2.42 -17.83
CA ALA A 3 6.64 3.07 -18.89
C ALA A 3 5.24 3.27 -18.35
N ASN A 4 4.82 4.52 -18.16
CA ASN A 4 3.42 4.95 -18.00
C ASN A 4 3.39 6.48 -17.89
N ASP A 5 3.57 7.17 -19.01
CA ASP A 5 3.29 8.62 -19.08
C ASP A 5 1.77 8.90 -19.00
N ASP A 6 0.91 7.90 -19.21
CA ASP A 6 -0.56 8.05 -19.19
C ASP A 6 -1.22 7.71 -17.84
N ILE A 7 -0.51 7.06 -16.91
CA ILE A 7 -1.07 6.70 -15.60
C ILE A 7 -0.56 7.69 -14.54
N ASN A 8 -1.41 8.65 -14.18
CA ASN A 8 -1.12 9.66 -13.15
C ASN A 8 -1.25 9.11 -11.71
N LEU A 9 -0.62 7.97 -11.45
CA LEU A 9 -0.69 7.23 -10.20
C LEU A 9 0.69 6.73 -9.77
N ALA A 10 1.07 7.02 -8.54
CA ALA A 10 2.20 6.41 -7.84
C ALA A 10 1.69 5.37 -6.83
N ILE A 11 2.38 4.25 -6.73
CA ILE A 11 2.05 3.17 -5.79
C ILE A 11 3.21 3.01 -4.82
N LEU A 12 2.94 3.20 -3.53
CA LEU A 12 3.88 2.92 -2.46
C LEU A 12 3.58 1.54 -1.87
N VAL A 13 4.58 0.67 -1.84
CA VAL A 13 4.45 -0.68 -1.29
C VAL A 13 5.33 -0.77 -0.04
N GLU A 14 4.71 -0.98 1.11
CA GLU A 14 5.39 -1.26 2.37
C GLU A 14 5.35 -2.77 2.64
N VAL A 15 6.53 -3.39 2.83
CA VAL A 15 6.64 -4.84 3.05
C VAL A 15 7.09 -5.13 4.48
N LYS A 16 6.41 -6.04 5.17
CA LYS A 16 6.81 -6.54 6.50
C LYS A 16 6.85 -8.06 6.53
N SER A 17 7.79 -8.63 7.31
CA SER A 17 7.76 -10.07 7.61
C SER A 17 6.52 -10.43 8.41
N ARG A 18 6.22 -9.68 9.47
CA ARG A 18 4.98 -9.77 10.25
C ARG A 18 4.28 -8.42 10.29
N VAL A 19 3.07 -8.37 9.77
CA VAL A 19 2.24 -7.17 9.70
C VAL A 19 1.43 -7.04 10.98
N LYS A 20 1.62 -5.92 11.65
CA LYS A 20 0.91 -5.53 12.87
C LYS A 20 0.21 -4.20 12.66
N ARG A 21 -0.66 -3.82 13.59
CA ARG A 21 -1.41 -2.56 13.53
C ARG A 21 -0.51 -1.34 13.32
N GLU A 22 0.68 -1.31 13.92
CA GLU A 22 1.62 -0.20 13.80
C GLU A 22 2.11 0.01 12.36
N ALA A 23 2.10 -1.03 11.52
CA ALA A 23 2.48 -0.92 10.12
C ALA A 23 1.48 -0.06 9.32
N ILE A 24 0.20 -0.06 9.71
CA ILE A 24 -0.83 0.78 9.11
C ILE A 24 -0.53 2.26 9.39
N GLU A 25 -0.23 2.58 10.65
CA GLU A 25 0.12 3.95 11.05
C GLU A 25 1.42 4.43 10.39
N GLN A 26 2.41 3.55 10.26
CA GLN A 26 3.65 3.83 9.54
C GLN A 26 3.37 4.17 8.07
N LEU A 27 2.57 3.36 7.38
CA LEU A 27 2.21 3.60 5.99
C LEU A 27 1.39 4.89 5.82
N GLN A 28 0.47 5.19 6.75
CA GLN A 28 -0.25 6.49 6.74
C GLN A 28 0.70 7.69 6.84
N LYS A 29 1.70 7.62 7.72
CA LYS A 29 2.71 8.69 7.86
C LYS A 29 3.56 8.83 6.59
N LEU A 30 3.93 7.71 5.97
CA LEU A 30 4.66 7.72 4.70
C LEU A 30 3.83 8.33 3.58
N MET A 31 2.55 7.94 3.45
CA MET A 31 1.64 8.53 2.46
C MET A 31 1.46 10.04 2.66
N GLY A 32 1.34 10.50 3.91
CA GLY A 32 1.21 11.94 4.22
C GLY A 32 2.44 12.76 3.83
N ARG A 33 3.62 12.12 3.79
CA ARG A 33 4.89 12.75 3.44
C ARG A 33 5.41 12.32 2.06
N PHE A 34 4.63 11.56 1.31
CA PHE A 34 5.04 10.98 0.03
C PHE A 34 5.56 12.05 -0.94
N ARG A 35 4.87 13.20 -1.01
CA ARG A 35 5.26 14.33 -1.87
C ARG A 35 6.56 15.02 -1.45
N GLU A 36 7.01 14.85 -0.20
CA GLU A 36 8.32 15.34 0.26
C GLU A 36 9.46 14.44 -0.23
N PHE A 37 9.23 13.12 -0.24
CA PHE A 37 10.24 12.12 -0.59
C PHE A 37 10.33 11.85 -2.10
N CYS A 38 9.22 11.98 -2.82
CA CYS A 38 9.12 11.75 -4.26
C CYS A 38 8.55 13.00 -4.95
N PRO A 39 9.27 14.14 -4.96
CA PRO A 39 8.82 15.36 -5.60
C PRO A 39 8.53 15.20 -7.10
N GLU A 40 9.18 14.25 -7.78
CA GLU A 40 8.94 13.84 -9.17
C GLU A 40 7.53 13.26 -9.40
N HIS A 41 6.81 12.93 -8.34
CA HIS A 41 5.45 12.38 -8.37
C HIS A 41 4.43 13.27 -7.67
N ARG A 42 4.76 14.54 -7.41
CA ARG A 42 3.92 15.48 -6.65
C ARG A 42 2.51 15.65 -7.22
N ASP A 43 2.39 15.64 -8.53
CA ASP A 43 1.14 15.84 -9.27
C ASP A 43 0.40 14.53 -9.57
N LYS A 44 0.97 13.39 -9.16
CA LYS A 44 0.35 12.07 -9.27
C LYS A 44 -0.52 11.79 -8.05
N ALA A 45 -1.66 11.12 -8.26
CA ALA A 45 -2.37 10.48 -7.17
C ALA A 45 -1.45 9.41 -6.56
N ALA A 46 -1.52 9.18 -5.25
CA ALA A 46 -0.75 8.13 -4.61
C ALA A 46 -1.67 7.07 -3.98
N MET A 47 -1.29 5.79 -4.02
CA MET A 47 -1.98 4.69 -3.32
C MET A 47 -0.96 3.86 -2.53
N GLY A 48 -1.39 3.34 -1.38
CA GLY A 48 -0.57 2.49 -0.52
C GLY A 48 -0.99 1.02 -0.59
N ILE A 49 0.01 0.14 -0.66
CA ILE A 49 -0.15 -1.32 -0.47
C ILE A 49 0.64 -1.72 0.78
N LEU A 50 -0.03 -2.37 1.72
CA LEU A 50 0.62 -3.04 2.85
C LEU A 50 0.75 -4.53 2.54
N ALA A 51 1.98 -5.00 2.42
CA ALA A 51 2.30 -6.37 2.07
C ALA A 51 3.01 -7.08 3.22
N GLY A 52 2.75 -8.38 3.39
CA GLY A 52 3.56 -9.18 4.30
C GLY A 52 3.32 -10.67 4.25
N VAL A 53 4.20 -11.40 4.94
CA VAL A 53 4.19 -12.86 5.01
C VAL A 53 3.17 -13.32 6.06
N ASP A 54 3.33 -12.84 7.30
CA ASP A 54 2.43 -13.14 8.41
C ASP A 54 1.62 -11.89 8.79
N TRP A 55 0.34 -12.07 9.11
CA TRP A 55 -0.55 -10.98 9.54
C TRP A 55 -1.11 -11.29 10.92
N ASP A 56 -1.06 -10.30 11.81
CA ASP A 56 -1.85 -10.37 13.04
C ASP A 56 -3.35 -10.32 12.72
N GLN A 57 -4.15 -10.90 13.61
CA GLN A 57 -5.60 -11.01 13.44
C GLN A 57 -6.22 -9.62 13.18
N ASP A 58 -7.17 -9.56 12.23
CA ASP A 58 -7.93 -8.37 11.82
C ASP A 58 -7.12 -7.22 11.21
N VAL A 59 -5.78 -7.25 11.23
CA VAL A 59 -4.93 -6.16 10.73
C VAL A 59 -5.14 -5.92 9.23
N ALA A 60 -5.38 -6.98 8.45
CA ALA A 60 -5.71 -6.83 7.03
C ALA A 60 -7.02 -6.05 6.82
N ASP A 61 -8.05 -6.33 7.62
CA ASP A 61 -9.31 -5.59 7.56
C ASP A 61 -9.16 -4.14 8.00
N GLU A 62 -8.33 -3.88 9.00
CA GLU A 62 -8.03 -2.53 9.46
C GLU A 62 -7.25 -1.73 8.41
N ALA A 63 -6.28 -2.35 7.74
CA ALA A 63 -5.55 -1.73 6.64
C ALA A 63 -6.50 -1.35 5.49
N ARG A 64 -7.44 -2.23 5.15
CA ARG A 64 -8.50 -1.95 4.17
C ARG A 64 -9.41 -0.81 4.58
N LYS A 65 -9.85 -0.78 5.85
CA LYS A 65 -10.64 0.34 6.41
C LYS A 65 -9.87 1.67 6.39
N ALA A 66 -8.55 1.62 6.53
CA ALA A 66 -7.67 2.78 6.38
C ALA A 66 -7.46 3.21 4.91
N GLY A 67 -7.97 2.44 3.95
CA GLY A 67 -7.91 2.71 2.51
C GLY A 67 -6.73 2.08 1.79
N PHE A 68 -5.99 1.16 2.43
CA PHE A 68 -4.86 0.48 1.82
C PHE A 68 -5.27 -0.83 1.14
N LEU A 69 -4.59 -1.12 0.02
CA LEU A 69 -4.58 -2.48 -0.50
C LEU A 69 -3.74 -3.36 0.44
N THR A 70 -4.14 -4.62 0.57
CA THR A 70 -3.38 -5.63 1.28
C THR A 70 -2.80 -6.61 0.29
N ALA A 71 -1.61 -7.13 0.57
CA ALA A 71 -1.01 -8.20 -0.21
C ALA A 71 -0.33 -9.24 0.69
N SER A 72 -0.40 -10.50 0.30
CA SER A 72 0.37 -11.57 0.93
C SER A 72 1.59 -11.93 0.11
N ILE A 73 2.68 -12.25 0.80
CA ILE A 73 3.90 -12.77 0.17
C ILE A 73 4.06 -14.22 0.61
N ARG A 74 4.05 -15.15 -0.34
CA ARG A 74 4.26 -16.59 -0.11
C ARG A 74 5.12 -17.15 -1.23
N ASP A 75 6.19 -17.87 -0.90
CA ASP A 75 7.07 -18.54 -1.88
C ASP A 75 7.49 -17.62 -3.04
N GLU A 76 7.93 -16.40 -2.71
CA GLU A 76 8.31 -15.35 -3.67
C GLU A 76 7.16 -14.76 -4.52
N MET A 77 5.93 -15.27 -4.36
CA MET A 77 4.74 -14.75 -5.01
C MET A 77 4.14 -13.58 -4.22
N PHE A 78 3.84 -12.50 -4.93
CA PHE A 78 3.12 -11.34 -4.41
C PHE A 78 1.67 -11.37 -4.90
N GLU A 79 0.72 -11.51 -3.97
CA GLU A 79 -0.71 -11.62 -4.29
C GLU A 79 -1.48 -10.50 -3.60
N ILE A 80 -2.29 -9.74 -4.36
CA ILE A 80 -3.20 -8.74 -3.80
C ILE A 80 -4.38 -9.48 -3.14
N THR A 81 -4.63 -9.20 -1.86
CA THR A 81 -5.63 -9.89 -1.03
C THR A 81 -6.85 -9.01 -0.71
N ALA A 82 -7.03 -7.91 -1.45
CA ALA A 82 -8.20 -7.06 -1.32
C ALA A 82 -9.45 -7.76 -1.91
N PRO A 83 -10.63 -7.64 -1.29
CA PRO A 83 -11.87 -8.19 -1.84
C PRO A 83 -12.21 -7.62 -3.21
N ASP A 84 -12.97 -8.38 -3.99
CA ASP A 84 -13.51 -7.90 -5.26
C ASP A 84 -14.32 -6.61 -5.07
N GLY A 85 -14.07 -5.62 -5.93
CA GLY A 85 -14.72 -4.30 -5.86
C GLY A 85 -14.17 -3.36 -4.79
N PHE A 86 -13.11 -3.74 -4.05
CA PHE A 86 -12.45 -2.82 -3.15
C PHE A 86 -11.76 -1.68 -3.90
N GLU A 87 -12.11 -0.44 -3.57
CA GLU A 87 -11.44 0.75 -4.08
C GLU A 87 -10.44 1.28 -3.06
N ALA A 88 -9.16 1.19 -3.40
CA ALA A 88 -8.10 1.78 -2.60
C ALA A 88 -8.23 3.30 -2.57
N ARG A 89 -7.93 3.90 -1.41
CA ARG A 89 -7.92 5.35 -1.27
C ARG A 89 -6.81 5.93 -2.14
N ARG A 90 -7.11 7.05 -2.79
CA ARG A 90 -6.13 7.89 -3.49
C ARG A 90 -5.81 9.11 -2.62
N TRP A 91 -4.52 9.39 -2.42
CA TRP A 91 -3.98 10.52 -1.67
C TRP A 91 -3.41 11.61 -2.60
#